data_AF-A0AAU5AJ87-F1
#
_entry.id   AF-A0AAU5AJ87-F1
#
_cell.length_a   1.000
_cell.length_b   1.000
_cell.length_c   1.000
_cell.angle_alpha   90.00
_cell.angle_beta   90.00
_cell.angle_gamma   90.00
#
_symmetry.space_group_name_H-M   'P 1'
#
loop_
_entity.id
_entity.type
_entity.pdbx_description
1 polymer ?
#
loop_
_entity_poly.entity_id
_entity_poly.type
_entity_poly.pdbx_seq_one_letter_code
_entity_poly.pdbx_strand_id
1 'polypeptide(L)' 'MIRSPAERPRRSSARETCLPHIWNYQAFAAWITDTMHNAGFTGYEGEFRKQVARAQLRRQFTSDAANKLFGELIAGTN' A
#
# COMPACT_ATOMS: atom_id res chain seq x y z
N MET A 1 31.00 37.82 -12.59
CA MET A 1 30.26 36.95 -13.53
C MET A 1 29.14 36.26 -12.75
N ILE A 2 27.93 36.82 -12.76
CA ILE A 2 26.78 36.35 -11.97
C ILE A 2 25.96 35.42 -12.88
N ARG A 3 25.69 34.19 -12.46
CA ARG A 3 24.85 33.25 -13.22
C ARG A 3 23.38 33.71 -13.18
N SER A 4 22.72 33.65 -14.33
CA SER A 4 21.30 33.97 -14.55
C SER A 4 20.36 33.07 -13.71
N PRO A 5 19.17 33.53 -13.26
CA PRO A 5 18.29 32.77 -12.36
C PRO A 5 17.51 31.63 -13.02
N ALA A 6 17.71 31.37 -14.32
CA ALA A 6 16.81 30.55 -15.13
C ALA A 6 16.97 29.02 -14.97
N GLU A 7 17.79 28.52 -14.04
CA GLU A 7 18.11 27.09 -13.99
C GLU A 7 18.22 26.54 -12.56
N ARG A 8 17.17 26.74 -11.75
CA ARG A 8 16.93 25.86 -10.60
C ARG A 8 16.13 24.64 -11.06
N PRO A 9 16.69 23.42 -11.04
CA PRO A 9 15.96 22.25 -11.51
C PRO A 9 14.75 21.97 -10.61
N ARG A 10 13.63 21.70 -11.28
CA ARG A 10 12.28 21.32 -10.84
C ARG A 10 12.26 20.41 -9.60
N ARG A 11 12.38 20.98 -8.39
CA ARG A 11 12.45 20.24 -7.11
C ARG A 11 11.10 19.91 -6.46
N SER A 12 10.00 20.42 -7.01
CA SER A 12 8.64 20.20 -6.51
C SER A 12 7.97 18.98 -7.13
N SER A 13 8.16 18.76 -8.42
CA SER A 13 7.42 17.75 -9.17
C SER A 13 7.72 16.30 -8.80
N ALA A 14 8.98 15.97 -8.46
CA ALA A 14 9.33 14.61 -8.06
C ALA A 14 8.65 14.25 -6.72
N ARG A 15 8.44 15.24 -5.83
CA ARG A 15 7.71 15.04 -4.58
C ARG A 15 6.20 14.89 -4.80
N GLU A 16 5.62 15.70 -5.67
CA GLU A 16 4.19 15.64 -6.01
C GLU A 16 3.80 14.33 -6.72
N THR A 17 4.68 13.77 -7.54
CA THR A 17 4.40 12.51 -8.24
C THR A 17 4.80 11.26 -7.44
N CYS A 18 5.88 11.30 -6.65
CA CYS A 18 6.34 10.10 -5.92
C CYS A 18 5.62 9.88 -4.58
N LEU A 19 5.21 10.94 -3.87
CA LEU A 19 4.55 10.78 -2.57
C LEU A 19 3.23 9.99 -2.63
N PRO A 20 2.34 10.21 -3.61
CA PRO A 20 1.12 9.41 -3.73
C PRO A 20 1.41 7.91 -3.88
N HIS A 21 2.40 7.54 -4.72
CA HIS A 21 2.78 6.15 -4.91
C HIS A 21 3.38 5.54 -3.64
N ILE A 22 4.25 6.29 -2.94
CA ILE A 22 4.81 5.86 -1.65
C ILE A 22 3.68 5.60 -0.65
N TRP A 23 2.75 6.54 -0.50
CA TRP A 23 1.65 6.38 0.45
C TRP A 23 0.70 5.24 0.10
N ASN A 24 0.44 5.00 -1.20
CA ASN A 24 -0.33 3.84 -1.65
C ASN A 24 0.35 2.53 -1.22
N TYR A 25 1.65 2.41 -1.48
CA TYR A 25 2.41 1.22 -1.09
C TYR A 25 2.52 1.07 0.43
N GLN A 26 2.70 2.16 1.19
CA GLN A 26 2.73 2.11 2.65
C GLN A 26 1.38 1.68 3.24
N ALA A 27 0.26 2.16 2.68
CA ALA A 27 -1.08 1.74 3.09
C ALA A 27 -1.29 0.24 2.82
N PHE A 28 -0.85 -0.24 1.66
CA PHE A 28 -0.86 -1.67 1.35
C PHE A 28 0.01 -2.49 2.31
N ALA A 29 1.25 -2.06 2.56
CA ALA A 29 2.19 -2.75 3.43
C ALA A 29 1.68 -2.86 4.87
N ALA A 30 1.09 -1.79 5.41
CA ALA A 30 0.44 -1.82 6.72
C ALA A 30 -0.75 -2.78 6.73
N TRP A 31 -1.63 -2.69 5.72
CA TRP A 31 -2.81 -3.54 5.62
C TRP A 31 -2.48 -5.03 5.53
N ILE A 32 -1.50 -5.42 4.70
CA ILE A 32 -1.15 -6.84 4.53
C ILE A 32 -0.47 -7.40 5.78
N THR A 33 0.33 -6.57 6.47
CA THR A 33 0.93 -6.93 7.75
C THR A 33 -0.15 -7.22 8.78
N ASP A 34 -1.10 -6.31 8.98
CA ASP A 34 -2.18 -6.50 9.94
C ASP A 34 -3.08 -7.69 9.58
N THR A 35 -3.38 -7.87 8.28
CA THR A 35 -4.22 -8.97 7.81
C THR A 35 -3.57 -10.32 8.08
N MET A 36 -2.28 -10.47 7.80
CA MET A 36 -1.57 -11.74 8.00
C MET A 36 -1.42 -12.08 9.49
N HIS A 37 -1.07 -11.11 10.33
CA HIS A 37 -0.93 -11.34 11.77
C HIS A 37 -2.28 -11.68 12.42
N ASN A 38 -3.33 -10.91 12.11
CA ASN A 38 -4.65 -11.10 12.72
C ASN A 38 -5.36 -12.37 12.23
N ALA A 39 -5.13 -12.82 10.98
CA ALA A 39 -5.76 -14.04 10.47
C ALA A 39 -5.25 -15.31 11.17
N GLY A 40 -4.02 -15.28 11.69
CA GLY A 40 -3.31 -16.43 12.27
C GLY A 40 -3.40 -16.55 13.80
N PHE A 41 -3.58 -15.46 14.54
CA PHE A 41 -3.48 -15.47 16.01
C PHE A 41 -4.62 -14.69 16.69
N THR A 42 -5.23 -15.28 17.73
CA THR A 42 -6.37 -14.71 18.47
C THR A 42 -5.99 -13.88 19.69
N GLY A 43 -4.72 -13.86 20.10
CA GLY A 43 -4.36 -13.34 21.42
C GLY A 43 -4.38 -11.82 21.56
N TYR A 44 -4.00 -11.05 20.54
CA TYR A 44 -3.80 -9.59 20.68
C TYR A 44 -5.05 -8.76 20.35
N GLU A 45 -5.79 -9.11 19.29
CA GLU A 45 -6.91 -8.31 18.76
C GLU A 45 -8.29 -8.99 18.93
N GLY A 46 -8.31 -10.25 19.41
CA GLY A 46 -9.54 -11.02 19.63
C GLY A 46 -10.16 -11.66 18.38
N GLU A 47 -11.23 -12.45 18.58
CA GLU A 47 -11.82 -13.29 17.52
C GLU A 47 -12.47 -12.49 16.39
N PHE A 48 -13.09 -11.34 16.69
CA PHE A 48 -13.71 -10.50 15.67
C PHE A 48 -12.70 -10.04 14.61
N ARG A 49 -11.56 -9.51 15.06
CA ARG A 49 -10.49 -9.00 14.18
C ARG A 49 -9.89 -10.12 13.31
N LYS A 50 -9.73 -11.31 13.87
CA LYS A 50 -9.33 -12.50 13.11
C LYS A 50 -10.32 -12.85 12.01
N GLN A 51 -11.62 -12.84 12.29
CA GLN A 51 -12.63 -13.15 11.28
C GLN A 51 -12.68 -12.10 10.16
N VAL A 52 -12.52 -10.83 10.50
CA VAL A 52 -12.38 -9.75 9.51
C VAL A 52 -11.13 -9.97 8.64
N ALA A 53 -9.97 -10.26 9.24
CA ALA A 53 -8.73 -10.51 8.50
C ALA A 53 -8.84 -11.72 7.56
N ARG A 54 -9.48 -12.81 8.01
CA ARG A 54 -9.74 -13.98 7.17
C ARG A 54 -10.70 -13.67 6.02
N ALA A 55 -11.73 -12.87 6.26
CA ALA A 55 -12.63 -12.43 5.20
C ALA A 55 -11.93 -11.56 4.15
N GLN A 56 -11.05 -10.65 4.59
CA GLN A 56 -10.20 -9.84 3.71
C GLN A 56 -9.28 -10.73 2.87
N LEU A 57 -8.58 -11.68 3.49
CA LEU A 57 -7.70 -12.60 2.77
C LEU A 57 -8.48 -13.43 1.74
N ARG A 58 -9.64 -13.97 2.12
CA ARG A 58 -10.50 -14.75 1.22
C ARG A 58 -10.94 -13.93 0.00
N ARG A 59 -11.25 -12.63 0.18
CA ARG A 59 -11.64 -11.74 -0.92
C ARG A 59 -10.59 -11.68 -2.02
N GLN A 60 -9.30 -11.80 -1.69
CA GLN A 60 -8.21 -11.76 -2.67
C GLN A 60 -8.22 -12.96 -3.62
N PHE A 61 -8.89 -14.06 -3.26
CA PHE A 61 -9.00 -15.28 -4.06
C PHE A 61 -10.40 -15.49 -4.66
N THR A 62 -11.40 -14.73 -4.22
CA THR A 62 -12.79 -14.89 -4.67
C THR A 62 -13.32 -13.69 -5.46
N SER A 63 -12.52 -12.65 -5.66
CA SER A 63 -12.89 -11.45 -6.44
C SER A 63 -11.75 -11.09 -7.39
N ASP A 64 -12.02 -11.13 -8.69
CA ASP A 64 -11.03 -10.83 -9.73
C ASP A 64 -10.44 -9.42 -9.59
N ALA A 65 -11.29 -8.43 -9.28
CA ALA A 65 -10.85 -7.06 -9.06
C ALA A 65 -9.88 -6.94 -7.86
N ALA A 66 -10.18 -7.65 -6.76
CA ALA A 66 -9.32 -7.64 -5.58
C ALA A 66 -8.01 -8.41 -5.82
N ASN A 67 -8.08 -9.53 -6.53
CA ASN A 67 -6.91 -10.32 -6.92
C ASN A 67 -5.95 -9.52 -7.81
N LYS A 68 -6.50 -8.85 -8.83
CA LYS A 68 -5.72 -8.00 -9.74
C LYS A 68 -5.02 -6.87 -9.00
N LEU A 69 -5.76 -6.09 -8.19
CA LEU A 69 -5.17 -5.01 -7.41
C LEU A 69 -4.08 -5.51 -6.45
N PHE A 70 -4.29 -6.65 -5.81
CA PHE A 70 -3.27 -7.27 -4.96
C PHE A 70 -2.01 -7.65 -5.73
N GLY A 71 -2.16 -8.25 -6.92
CA GLY A 71 -1.03 -8.59 -7.79
C GLY A 71 -0.24 -7.35 -8.22
N GLU A 72 -0.91 -6.27 -8.60
CA GLU A 72 -0.26 -5.02 -9.00
C GLU A 72 0.50 -4.36 -7.82
N LEU A 73 -0.08 -4.38 -6.62
CA LEU A 73 0.57 -3.85 -5.41
C LEU A 73 1.79 -4.67 -5.00
N ILE A 74 1.72 -6.02 -5.08
CA ILE A 74 2.87 -6.90 -4.85
C ILE A 74 3.97 -6.68 -5.89
N ALA A 75 3.59 -6.45 -7.16
CA ALA A 75 4.53 -6.19 -8.25
C ALA A 75 5.08 -4.76 -8.26
N GLY A 76 4.52 -3.84 -7.46
CA GLY A 76 4.88 -2.43 -7.45
C GLY A 76 4.44 -1.66 -8.70
N THR A 77 3.38 -2.11 -9.38
CA THR A 77 2.89 -1.53 -10.64
C THR A 77 1.61 -0.70 -10.49
N ASN A 78 1.06 -0.60 -9.28
CA ASN A 78 -0.10 0.23 -8.92
C ASN A 78 0.36 1.52 -8.21
#